data_AF-V5GWR7-F1
#
_entry.id   AF-V5GWR7-F1
#
_cell.length_a   1.000
_cell.length_b   1.000
_cell.length_c   1.000
_cell.angle_alpha   90.00
_cell.angle_beta   90.00
_cell.angle_gamma   90.00
#
_symmetry.space_group_name_H-M   'P 1'
#
loop_
_entity.id
_entity.type
_entity.pdbx_description
1 polymer ?
#
loop_
_entity_poly.entity_id
_entity_poly.type
_entity_poly.pdbx_seq_one_letter_code
_entity_poly.pdbx_strand_id
1 'polypeptide(L)'
;MLIVSYFVLNLCKNVNEYEVYPWIHQYCNNVRADDQMTSVRFPDVIPKPTPESKFSMTAGDFLEVYTTNDEWHCVATCFFIDCAPNVVQFIETIYRILKPGGLWVNLGPLLYHYSDMKNEKSVEPSFQVVSQVIKNVGFVMEKCEMGVKTKYCQNPKSMLQYEYDSVFFVCRKPVSSDIIRKSEKFTHEL
;
A
#
# COMPACT_ATOMS: atom_id res chain seq x y z
N MET A 1 4.98 -7.45 11.55
CA MET A 1 5.13 -7.94 10.16
C MET A 1 6.39 -8.77 9.96
N LEU A 2 7.61 -8.21 10.11
CA LEU A 2 8.88 -8.87 9.74
C LEU A 2 9.10 -10.31 10.26
N ILE A 3 8.87 -10.55 11.56
CA ILE A 3 9.08 -11.88 12.17
C ILE A 3 8.15 -12.93 11.54
N VAL A 4 6.86 -12.59 11.41
CA VAL A 4 5.84 -13.49 10.85
C VAL A 4 6.09 -13.75 9.37
N SER A 5 6.45 -12.71 8.60
CA SER A 5 6.82 -12.89 7.19
C SER A 5 8.06 -13.78 7.03
N TYR A 6 9.08 -13.63 7.88
CA TYR A 6 10.25 -14.51 7.83
C TYR A 6 9.86 -15.97 8.09
N PHE A 7 8.99 -16.21 9.08
CA PHE A 7 8.47 -17.53 9.40
C PHE A 7 7.69 -18.14 8.21
N VAL A 8 6.74 -17.39 7.63
CA VAL A 8 5.92 -17.87 6.51
C VAL A 8 6.76 -18.12 5.26
N LEU A 9 7.68 -17.20 4.92
CA LEU A 9 8.44 -17.25 3.67
C LEU A 9 9.59 -18.26 3.71
N ASN A 10 10.21 -18.49 4.87
CA ASN A 10 11.45 -19.27 4.96
C ASN A 10 11.32 -20.58 5.75
N LEU A 11 10.32 -20.69 6.64
CA LEU A 11 10.24 -21.82 7.58
C LEU A 11 9.04 -22.74 7.34
N CYS A 12 7.95 -22.26 6.76
CA CYS A 12 6.81 -23.10 6.40
C CYS A 12 7.14 -24.02 5.21
N LYS A 13 6.86 -25.32 5.34
CA LYS A 13 7.24 -26.35 4.36
C LYS A 13 6.04 -27.03 3.71
N ASN A 14 4.90 -27.07 4.41
CA ASN A 14 3.70 -27.75 3.93
C ASN A 14 2.50 -26.78 3.82
N VAL A 15 1.64 -27.03 2.82
CA VAL A 15 0.39 -26.27 2.68
C VAL A 15 -0.50 -26.58 3.89
N ASN A 16 -1.11 -25.54 4.45
CA ASN A 16 -1.95 -25.60 5.65
C ASN A 16 -1.23 -26.28 6.82
N GLU A 17 0.07 -26.09 6.98
CA GLU A 17 0.86 -26.72 8.06
C GLU A 17 0.40 -26.29 9.46
N TYR A 18 0.15 -25.00 9.62
CA TYR A 18 -0.17 -24.37 10.90
C TYR A 18 -1.64 -23.99 10.98
N GLU A 19 -2.17 -23.90 12.20
CA GLU A 19 -3.54 -23.51 12.49
C GLU A 19 -3.55 -22.39 13.53
N VAL A 20 -4.38 -21.37 13.29
CA VAL A 20 -4.59 -20.24 14.20
C VAL A 20 -6.07 -19.99 14.39
N TYR A 21 -6.42 -19.34 15.50
CA TYR A 21 -7.79 -18.98 15.85
C TYR A 21 -7.89 -17.45 15.87
N PRO A 22 -7.98 -16.79 14.70
CA PRO A 22 -7.83 -15.35 14.61
C PRO A 22 -8.96 -14.58 15.29
N TRP A 23 -10.12 -15.20 15.52
CA TRP A 23 -11.33 -14.49 15.99
C TRP A 23 -11.62 -14.63 17.48
N ILE A 24 -10.77 -15.34 18.25
CA ILE A 24 -11.03 -15.62 19.68
C ILE A 24 -11.13 -14.38 20.55
N HIS A 25 -10.55 -13.27 20.12
CA HIS A 25 -10.59 -12.00 20.84
C HIS A 25 -11.84 -11.15 20.52
N GLN A 26 -12.67 -11.57 19.56
CA GLN A 26 -13.90 -10.88 19.19
C GLN A 26 -15.08 -11.42 20.02
N TYR A 27 -15.47 -10.73 21.08
CA TYR A 27 -16.57 -11.15 21.98
C TYR A 27 -17.96 -10.65 21.57
N CYS A 28 -18.01 -9.57 20.79
CA CYS A 28 -19.25 -8.97 20.30
C CYS A 28 -19.51 -9.37 18.85
N ASN A 29 -20.75 -9.19 18.40
CA ASN A 29 -21.15 -9.42 17.00
C ASN A 29 -20.97 -10.87 16.52
N ASN A 30 -20.99 -11.85 17.42
CA ASN A 30 -21.00 -13.26 17.05
C ASN A 30 -22.43 -13.78 16.93
N VAL A 31 -22.78 -14.40 15.80
CA VAL A 31 -24.09 -15.05 15.62
C VAL A 31 -24.16 -16.34 16.43
N ARG A 32 -23.08 -17.13 16.40
CA ARG A 32 -22.91 -18.36 17.19
C ARG A 32 -21.64 -18.29 18.02
N ALA A 33 -21.66 -18.93 19.19
CA ALA A 33 -20.46 -19.05 20.03
C ALA A 33 -19.29 -19.73 19.27
N ASP A 34 -19.59 -20.75 18.49
CA ASP A 34 -18.58 -21.50 17.70
C ASP A 34 -17.90 -20.64 16.62
N ASP A 35 -18.50 -19.52 16.19
CA ASP A 35 -17.90 -18.64 15.19
C ASP A 35 -16.65 -17.94 15.73
N GLN A 36 -16.62 -17.63 17.04
CA GLN A 36 -15.45 -17.07 17.73
C GLN A 36 -14.26 -18.05 17.75
N MET A 37 -14.55 -19.35 17.80
CA MET A 37 -13.57 -20.44 17.84
C MET A 37 -13.24 -20.99 16.44
N THR A 38 -13.66 -20.31 15.36
CA THR A 38 -13.33 -20.76 14.00
C THR A 38 -11.82 -20.59 13.74
N SER A 39 -11.18 -21.69 13.36
CA SER A 39 -9.76 -21.71 13.01
C SER A 39 -9.52 -21.41 11.51
N VAL A 40 -8.29 -21.03 11.20
CA VAL A 40 -7.76 -20.87 9.85
C VAL A 40 -6.41 -21.55 9.78
N ARG A 41 -6.16 -22.31 8.70
CA ARG A 41 -4.87 -22.94 8.44
C ARG A 41 -4.05 -22.15 7.44
N PHE A 42 -2.73 -22.19 7.58
CA PHE A 42 -1.78 -21.47 6.72
C PHE A 42 -0.42 -22.20 6.64
N PRO A 43 0.43 -21.90 5.63
CA PRO A 43 0.11 -21.10 4.45
C PRO A 43 -0.69 -21.91 3.41
N ASP A 44 -1.60 -21.28 2.69
CA ASP A 44 -2.41 -21.89 1.63
C ASP A 44 -1.57 -22.25 0.38
N VAL A 45 -0.45 -21.55 0.18
CA VAL A 45 0.55 -21.82 -0.86
C VAL A 45 1.94 -21.79 -0.25
N ILE A 46 2.83 -22.68 -0.66
CA ILE A 46 4.24 -22.61 -0.26
C ILE A 46 4.99 -21.57 -1.10
N PRO A 47 5.59 -20.54 -0.48
CA PRO A 47 6.47 -19.62 -1.18
C PRO A 47 7.67 -20.37 -1.76
N LYS A 48 7.85 -20.29 -3.08
CA LYS A 48 8.99 -20.90 -3.78
C LYS A 48 9.69 -19.86 -4.65
N PRO A 49 10.29 -18.81 -4.05
CA PRO A 49 11.08 -17.87 -4.82
C PRO A 49 12.26 -18.62 -5.47
N THR A 50 12.49 -18.38 -6.76
CA THR A 50 13.68 -18.90 -7.47
C THR A 50 14.77 -17.84 -7.47
N PRO A 51 16.05 -18.20 -7.67
CA PRO A 51 17.12 -17.22 -7.83
C PRO A 51 16.83 -16.16 -8.92
N GLU A 52 16.13 -16.56 -9.98
CA GLU A 52 15.73 -15.69 -11.09
C GLU A 52 14.64 -14.69 -10.69
N SER A 53 13.78 -15.03 -9.73
CA SER A 53 12.70 -14.14 -9.25
C SER A 53 13.23 -12.89 -8.55
N LYS A 54 14.46 -12.94 -8.02
CA LYS A 54 15.09 -11.88 -7.22
C LYS A 54 14.17 -11.34 -6.11
N PHE A 55 13.34 -12.21 -5.55
CA PHE A 55 12.43 -11.84 -4.47
C PHE A 55 13.20 -11.54 -3.18
N SER A 56 12.95 -10.38 -2.59
CA SER A 56 13.61 -9.92 -1.36
C SER A 56 12.64 -9.10 -0.50
N MET A 57 12.99 -8.92 0.78
CA MET A 57 12.24 -8.13 1.74
C MET A 57 13.22 -7.38 2.64
N THR A 58 12.98 -6.08 2.83
CA THR A 58 13.86 -5.18 3.58
C THR A 58 13.18 -4.73 4.87
N ALA A 59 13.96 -4.59 5.95
CA ALA A 59 13.49 -4.05 7.22
C ALA A 59 13.92 -2.58 7.36
N GLY A 60 12.97 -1.70 7.70
CA GLY A 60 13.22 -0.29 7.98
C GLY A 60 12.04 0.60 7.61
N ASP A 61 12.18 1.90 7.89
CA ASP A 61 11.23 2.91 7.44
C ASP A 61 11.38 3.12 5.93
N PHE A 62 10.25 3.18 5.21
CA PHE A 62 10.23 3.40 3.76
C PHE A 62 10.98 4.68 3.34
N LEU A 63 10.84 5.77 4.09
CA LEU A 63 11.48 7.05 3.80
C LEU A 63 12.99 7.03 4.02
N GLU A 64 13.46 6.21 4.97
CA GLU A 64 14.89 6.12 5.32
C GLU A 64 15.63 5.08 4.46
N VAL A 65 14.96 3.99 4.10
CA VAL A 65 15.57 2.89 3.34
C VAL A 65 15.69 3.25 1.86
N TYR A 66 14.66 3.84 1.25
CA TYR A 66 14.61 4.05 -0.19
C TYR A 66 15.06 5.47 -0.56
N THR A 67 16.38 5.65 -0.61
CA THR A 67 17.02 6.96 -0.84
C THR A 67 17.69 7.13 -2.21
N THR A 68 17.81 6.06 -3.01
CA THR A 68 18.39 6.15 -4.35
C THR A 68 17.37 6.67 -5.37
N ASN A 69 17.76 7.68 -6.15
CA ASN A 69 16.90 8.20 -7.22
C ASN A 69 16.86 7.24 -8.41
N ASP A 70 15.73 7.21 -9.12
CA ASP A 70 15.58 6.52 -10.40
C ASP A 70 16.03 5.04 -10.38
N GLU A 71 15.70 4.32 -9.32
CA GLU A 71 16.08 2.92 -9.12
C GLU A 71 14.96 1.95 -9.55
N TRP A 72 13.70 2.31 -9.28
CA TRP A 72 12.55 1.41 -9.40
C TRP A 72 11.77 1.64 -10.70
N HIS A 73 11.41 0.57 -11.39
CA HIS A 73 10.52 0.65 -12.56
C HIS A 73 9.05 0.77 -12.16
N CYS A 74 8.68 0.20 -11.01
CA CYS A 74 7.33 0.21 -10.48
C CYS A 74 7.36 0.24 -8.96
N VAL A 75 6.44 0.99 -8.36
CA VAL A 75 6.12 0.95 -6.93
C VAL A 75 4.63 0.61 -6.80
N ALA A 76 4.31 -0.38 -5.97
CA ALA A 76 2.93 -0.78 -5.72
C ALA A 76 2.62 -0.60 -4.23
N THR A 77 1.61 0.22 -3.92
CA THR A 77 1.15 0.48 -2.54
C THR A 77 -0.24 -0.11 -2.35
N CYS A 78 -0.45 -0.89 -1.29
CA CYS A 78 -1.73 -1.50 -0.97
C CYS A 78 -2.04 -1.28 0.51
N PHE A 79 -3.09 -0.51 0.85
CA PHE A 79 -3.41 -0.12 2.24
C PHE A 79 -2.18 0.44 3.00
N PHE A 80 -1.49 1.41 2.38
CA PHE A 80 -0.17 1.85 2.84
C PHE A 80 -0.03 3.37 2.97
N ILE A 81 -0.55 4.14 2.01
CA ILE A 81 -0.26 5.58 1.92
C ILE A 81 -0.85 6.41 3.08
N ASP A 82 -1.83 5.85 3.77
CA ASP A 82 -2.49 6.38 4.96
C ASP A 82 -1.80 5.99 6.28
N CYS A 83 -0.75 5.16 6.23
CA CYS A 83 0.09 4.86 7.39
C CYS A 83 1.18 5.93 7.65
N ALA A 84 1.26 6.98 6.84
CA ALA A 84 2.25 8.04 7.01
C ALA A 84 1.75 9.14 7.97
N PRO A 85 2.61 9.72 8.82
CA PRO A 85 2.32 10.99 9.49
C PRO A 85 2.08 12.12 8.47
N ASN A 86 2.79 12.06 7.33
CA ASN A 86 2.62 12.98 6.23
C ASN A 86 2.66 12.25 4.88
N VAL A 87 1.49 12.05 4.27
CA VAL A 87 1.34 11.38 2.98
C VAL A 87 2.12 12.07 1.84
N VAL A 88 2.38 13.38 1.94
CA VAL A 88 3.15 14.11 0.92
C VAL A 88 4.58 13.57 0.82
N GLN A 89 5.20 13.23 1.94
CA GLN A 89 6.56 12.67 1.96
C GLN A 89 6.63 11.31 1.26
N PHE A 90 5.56 10.51 1.38
CA PHE A 90 5.46 9.24 0.65
C PHE A 90 5.37 9.51 -0.85
N ILE A 91 4.51 10.44 -1.29
CA ILE A 91 4.35 10.79 -2.71
C ILE A 91 5.67 11.28 -3.31
N GLU A 92 6.36 12.20 -2.63
CA GLU A 92 7.65 12.74 -3.06
C GLU A 92 8.73 11.64 -3.15
N THR A 93 8.79 10.76 -2.14
CA THR A 93 9.74 9.64 -2.14
C THR A 93 9.45 8.67 -3.28
N ILE A 94 8.19 8.28 -3.49
CA ILE A 94 7.81 7.39 -4.59
C ILE A 94 8.19 8.01 -5.94
N TYR A 95 7.95 9.31 -6.15
CA TYR A 95 8.36 10.00 -7.38
C TYR A 95 9.88 10.00 -7.56
N ARG A 96 10.62 10.25 -6.48
CA ARG A 96 12.08 10.34 -6.49
C ARG A 96 12.74 9.01 -6.82
N ILE A 97 12.27 7.90 -6.23
CA ILE A 97 12.88 6.57 -6.41
C ILE A 97 12.46 5.89 -7.72
N LEU A 98 11.34 6.31 -8.33
CA LEU A 98 10.90 5.79 -9.63
C LEU A 98 11.78 6.32 -10.76
N LYS A 99 12.15 5.46 -11.71
CA LYS A 99 12.78 5.84 -12.98
C LYS A 99 11.87 6.72 -13.83
N PRO A 100 12.41 7.56 -14.73
CA PRO A 100 11.60 8.19 -15.78
C PRO A 100 10.84 7.12 -16.57
N GLY A 101 9.54 7.32 -16.77
CA GLY A 101 8.62 6.34 -17.34
C GLY A 101 8.07 5.30 -16.35
N GLY A 102 8.56 5.27 -15.12
CA GLY A 102 8.18 4.33 -14.07
C GLY A 102 6.75 4.51 -13.57
N LEU A 103 6.19 3.45 -13.01
CA LEU A 103 4.80 3.37 -12.57
C LEU A 103 4.65 3.39 -11.06
N TRP A 104 3.63 4.10 -10.59
CA TRP A 104 3.10 3.93 -9.24
C TRP A 104 1.66 3.42 -9.33
N VAL A 105 1.42 2.26 -8.74
CA VAL A 105 0.09 1.65 -8.62
C VAL A 105 -0.33 1.71 -7.15
N ASN A 106 -1.54 2.18 -6.88
CA ASN A 106 -2.09 2.24 -5.52
C ASN A 106 -3.47 1.58 -5.43
N LEU A 107 -3.72 0.86 -4.34
CA LEU A 107 -5.06 0.44 -3.93
C LEU A 107 -5.23 0.62 -2.42
N GLY A 108 -6.20 1.40 -1.99
CA GLY A 108 -6.54 1.47 -0.56
C GLY A 108 -7.47 2.63 -0.20
N PRO A 109 -7.91 2.66 1.07
CA PRO A 109 -8.64 3.79 1.63
C PRO A 109 -7.68 4.93 2.03
N LEU A 110 -8.23 5.92 2.75
CA LEU A 110 -7.48 6.95 3.46
C LEU A 110 -7.89 6.96 4.93
N LEU A 111 -7.53 5.91 5.67
CA LEU A 111 -7.73 5.83 7.12
C LEU A 111 -6.42 6.22 7.82
N TYR A 112 -6.22 7.53 8.00
CA TYR A 112 -4.96 8.07 8.51
C TYR A 112 -4.62 7.55 9.91
N HIS A 113 -3.53 6.77 9.99
CA HIS A 113 -3.18 5.99 11.18
C HIS A 113 -2.98 6.85 12.45
N TYR A 114 -2.51 8.08 12.27
CA TYR A 114 -2.13 8.97 13.37
C TYR A 114 -3.22 9.96 13.79
N SER A 115 -4.41 9.94 13.16
CA SER A 115 -5.45 10.96 13.39
C SER A 115 -5.95 11.03 14.84
N ASP A 116 -5.99 9.88 15.53
CA ASP A 116 -6.49 9.78 16.90
C ASP A 116 -5.37 9.72 17.97
N MET A 117 -4.11 9.90 17.57
CA MET A 117 -2.96 9.79 18.47
C MET A 117 -2.60 11.15 19.08
N LYS A 118 -2.87 11.31 20.39
CA LYS A 118 -2.83 12.60 21.13
C LYS A 118 -1.51 13.39 21.10
N ASN A 119 -0.40 12.86 20.58
CA ASN A 119 0.89 13.56 20.51
C ASN A 119 1.60 13.39 19.15
N GLU A 120 0.92 12.83 18.15
CA GLU A 120 1.50 12.61 16.84
C GLU A 120 0.99 13.67 15.87
N LYS A 121 1.86 14.11 14.96
CA LYS A 121 1.44 15.02 13.88
C LYS A 121 0.89 14.18 12.75
N SER A 122 -0.33 14.48 12.29
CA SER A 122 -0.93 13.85 11.13
C SER A 122 -1.39 14.89 10.11
N VAL A 123 -1.07 14.65 8.84
CA VAL A 123 -1.56 15.41 7.69
C VAL A 123 -2.60 14.54 6.99
N GLU A 124 -3.87 14.94 7.07
CA GLU A 124 -5.04 14.12 6.74
C GLU A 124 -5.86 14.68 5.55
N PRO A 125 -5.26 14.83 4.35
CA PRO A 125 -5.95 15.41 3.21
C PRO A 125 -7.03 14.49 2.65
N SER A 126 -8.07 15.08 2.06
CA SER A 126 -9.01 14.30 1.24
C SER A 126 -8.32 13.74 -0.02
N PHE A 127 -8.90 12.70 -0.63
CA PHE A 127 -8.35 12.16 -1.88
C PHE A 127 -8.26 13.21 -3.01
N GLN A 128 -9.15 14.19 -3.05
CA GLN A 128 -9.07 15.31 -3.99
C GLN A 128 -7.75 16.09 -3.82
N VAL A 129 -7.37 16.39 -2.56
CA VAL A 129 -6.12 17.09 -2.25
C VAL A 129 -4.91 16.18 -2.53
N VAL A 130 -4.98 14.89 -2.15
CA VAL A 130 -3.94 13.90 -2.49
C VAL A 130 -3.71 13.86 -4.01
N SER A 131 -4.77 13.75 -4.81
CA SER A 131 -4.68 13.74 -6.28
C SER A 131 -4.04 15.01 -6.83
N GLN A 132 -4.31 16.17 -6.23
CA GLN A 132 -3.66 17.42 -6.63
C GLN A 132 -2.17 17.41 -6.30
N VAL A 133 -1.78 16.93 -5.11
CA VAL A 133 -0.37 16.79 -4.71
C VAL A 133 0.36 15.85 -5.67
N ILE A 134 -0.22 14.69 -5.99
CA ILE A 134 0.33 13.71 -6.94
C ILE A 134 0.66 14.40 -8.28
N LYS A 135 -0.28 15.18 -8.83
CA LYS A 135 -0.08 15.92 -10.09
C LYS A 135 0.96 17.02 -9.97
N ASN A 136 0.96 17.76 -8.86
CA ASN A 136 1.90 18.86 -8.62
C ASN A 136 3.34 18.38 -8.44
N VAL A 137 3.54 17.20 -7.84
CA VAL A 137 4.86 16.54 -7.75
C VAL A 137 5.39 16.15 -9.14
N GLY A 138 4.49 15.91 -10.11
CA GLY A 138 4.84 15.70 -11.51
C GLY A 138 4.33 14.38 -12.10
N PHE A 139 3.58 13.57 -11.35
CA PHE A 139 2.97 12.37 -11.89
C PHE A 139 1.88 12.68 -12.92
N VAL A 140 1.79 11.82 -13.93
CA VAL A 140 0.63 11.74 -14.83
C VAL A 140 -0.28 10.62 -14.35
N MET A 141 -1.50 10.96 -13.95
CA MET A 141 -2.51 9.98 -13.52
C MET A 141 -3.16 9.35 -14.76
N GLU A 142 -2.80 8.09 -15.05
CA GLU A 142 -3.26 7.36 -16.24
C GLU A 142 -4.60 6.65 -16.00
N LYS A 143 -4.84 6.24 -14.75
CA LYS A 143 -6.06 5.55 -14.34
C LYS A 143 -6.43 5.95 -12.92
N CYS A 144 -7.73 6.13 -12.66
CA CYS A 144 -8.27 6.38 -11.32
C CYS A 144 -9.69 5.82 -11.24
N GLU A 145 -9.91 4.86 -10.34
CA GLU A 145 -11.19 4.21 -10.08
C GLU A 145 -11.51 4.38 -8.58
N MET A 146 -12.62 5.05 -8.30
CA MET A 146 -13.14 5.25 -6.94
C MET A 146 -14.17 4.18 -6.61
N GLY A 147 -14.37 3.91 -5.31
CA GLY A 147 -15.44 2.99 -4.86
C GLY A 147 -15.11 1.51 -5.08
N VAL A 148 -13.82 1.17 -5.16
CA VAL A 148 -13.39 -0.23 -5.23
C VAL A 148 -13.62 -0.87 -3.87
N LYS A 149 -14.60 -1.76 -3.77
CA LYS A 149 -14.96 -2.44 -2.52
C LYS A 149 -13.82 -3.34 -2.05
N THR A 150 -13.28 -3.05 -0.88
CA THR A 150 -12.21 -3.83 -0.27
C THR A 150 -12.48 -4.10 1.20
N LYS A 151 -11.93 -5.21 1.69
CA LYS A 151 -12.11 -5.72 3.04
C LYS A 151 -10.73 -5.96 3.64
N TYR A 152 -10.58 -5.77 4.95
CA TYR A 152 -9.29 -5.93 5.61
C TYR A 152 -9.42 -6.74 6.90
N CYS A 153 -8.76 -7.90 6.95
CA CYS A 153 -8.65 -8.78 8.13
C CYS A 153 -9.94 -8.99 8.95
N GLN A 154 -11.12 -9.02 8.30
CA GLN A 154 -12.39 -9.12 9.02
C GLN A 154 -12.86 -10.56 9.20
N ASN A 155 -13.57 -10.81 10.31
CA ASN A 155 -14.27 -12.06 10.54
C ASN A 155 -15.49 -12.15 9.60
N PRO A 156 -15.52 -13.05 8.60
CA PRO A 156 -16.62 -13.14 7.64
C PRO A 156 -17.96 -13.57 8.26
N LYS A 157 -17.95 -14.08 9.50
CA LYS A 157 -19.16 -14.50 10.24
C LYS A 157 -19.65 -13.47 11.27
N SER A 158 -18.95 -12.35 11.42
CA SER A 158 -19.34 -11.27 12.33
C SER A 158 -20.61 -10.57 11.84
N MET A 159 -21.52 -10.23 12.77
CA MET A 159 -22.69 -9.38 12.48
C MET A 159 -22.28 -7.95 12.07
N LEU A 160 -21.12 -7.49 12.53
CA LEU A 160 -20.52 -6.21 12.12
C LEU A 160 -19.43 -6.49 11.07
N GLN A 161 -19.59 -5.88 9.89
CA GLN A 161 -18.63 -5.96 8.79
C GLN A 161 -18.13 -4.55 8.46
N TYR A 162 -16.83 -4.44 8.19
CA TYR A 162 -16.25 -3.21 7.64
C TYR A 162 -15.91 -3.43 6.16
N GLU A 163 -16.24 -2.44 5.35
CA GLU A 163 -15.90 -2.41 3.93
C GLU A 163 -15.44 -1.00 3.57
N TYR A 164 -14.36 -0.92 2.82
CA TYR A 164 -13.82 0.34 2.34
C TYR A 164 -14.23 0.57 0.89
N ASP A 165 -14.65 1.79 0.60
CA ASP A 165 -14.69 2.33 -0.76
C ASP A 165 -13.30 2.85 -1.12
N SER A 166 -12.41 1.94 -1.50
CA SER A 166 -11.02 2.26 -1.80
C SER A 166 -10.86 2.97 -3.14
N VAL A 167 -9.72 3.63 -3.29
CA VAL A 167 -9.28 4.22 -4.55
C VAL A 167 -8.20 3.36 -5.16
N PHE A 168 -8.41 2.97 -6.41
CA PHE A 168 -7.40 2.38 -7.25
C PHE A 168 -6.88 3.42 -8.24
N PHE A 169 -5.57 3.61 -8.34
CA PHE A 169 -5.00 4.46 -9.38
C PHE A 169 -3.67 3.96 -9.91
N VAL A 170 -3.36 4.39 -11.14
CA VAL A 170 -2.07 4.18 -11.79
C VAL A 170 -1.55 5.55 -12.22
N CYS A 171 -0.36 5.88 -11.75
CA CYS A 171 0.37 7.10 -12.05
C CYS A 171 1.69 6.77 -12.73
N ARG A 172 2.14 7.62 -13.66
CA ARG A 172 3.43 7.48 -14.34
C ARG A 172 4.31 8.69 -14.07
N LYS A 173 5.58 8.44 -13.74
CA LYS A 173 6.63 9.48 -13.77
C LYS A 173 6.98 9.77 -15.23
N PRO A 174 6.86 11.02 -15.73
CA PRO A 174 7.16 11.33 -17.13
C PRO A 174 8.59 10.95 -17.53
N VAL A 175 8.80 10.69 -18.83
CA VAL A 175 10.16 10.51 -19.37
C VAL A 175 10.84 11.87 -19.45
N SER A 176 12.15 11.95 -19.21
CA SER A 176 12.91 13.21 -19.19
C SER A 176 12.73 14.06 -20.46
N SER A 177 12.50 13.43 -21.62
CA SER A 177 12.20 14.12 -22.90
C SER A 177 10.90 14.90 -22.89
N ASP A 178 9.90 14.46 -22.12
CA ASP A 178 8.59 15.11 -22.04
C ASP A 178 8.61 16.35 -21.14
N ILE A 179 9.55 16.38 -20.18
CA ILE A 179 9.81 17.54 -19.31
C ILE A 179 10.46 18.67 -20.13
N ILE A 180 11.45 18.33 -20.96
CA ILE A 180 12.15 19.29 -21.84
C ILE A 180 11.18 19.91 -22.87
N ARG A 181 10.33 19.10 -23.50
CA ARG A 181 9.31 19.60 -24.44
C ARG A 181 8.27 20.52 -23.80
N LYS A 182 7.95 20.34 -22.51
CA LYS A 182 7.06 21.25 -21.78
C LYS A 182 7.75 22.56 -21.41
N SER A 183 9.04 22.54 -21.02
CA SER A 183 9.78 23.76 -20.75
C SER A 183 10.03 24.60 -21.99
N GLU A 184 10.30 23.98 -23.14
CA GLU A 184 10.50 24.68 -24.41
C GLU A 184 9.23 25.38 -24.92
N LYS A 185 8.06 24.78 -24.72
CA LYS A 185 6.77 25.42 -25.05
C LYS A 185 6.49 26.66 -24.21
N PHE A 186 6.85 26.64 -22.92
CA PHE A 186 6.67 27.79 -22.03
C PHE A 186 7.62 28.96 -22.37
N THR A 187 8.80 28.70 -22.95
CA THR A 187 9.73 29.76 -23.37
C THR A 187 9.37 30.42 -24.71
N HIS A 188 8.46 29.85 -25.48
CA HIS A 188 8.02 30.41 -26.78
C HIS A 188 6.67 31.13 -26.70
N GLU A 189 6.03 31.18 -25.53
CA GLU A 189 4.77 31.91 -25.27
C GLU A 189 4.97 33.19 -24.42
N LEU A 190 6.22 33.65 -24.26
CA LEU A 190 6.61 34.96 -23.71
C LEU A 190 7.29 35.80 -24.80
#